data_AF-A0A951AVQ8-F1
#
_entry.id   AF-A0A951AVQ8-F1
#
_cell.length_a   1.000
_cell.length_b   1.000
_cell.length_c   1.000
_cell.angle_alpha   90.00
_cell.angle_beta   90.00
_cell.angle_gamma   90.00
#
_symmetry.space_group_name_H-M   'P 1'
#
loop_
_entity.id
_entity.type
_entity.pdbx_description
1 polymer ?
#
loop_
_entity_poly.entity_id
_entity_poly.type
_entity_poly.pdbx_seq_one_letter_code
_entity_poly.pdbx_strand_id
1 'polypeptide(L)'
;MGRRPVMADNPDLMAAMRLLDAAKDAGFTFQRLAPGPDGPLRGMRESIAWQDEIYLGGFANACHATRRRRWSLIVPGGLPVTQRVDGGALTVLHTVVSDWGIE
;
A
#
# COMPACT_ATOMS: atom_id res chain seq x y z
N MET A 1 11.81 -16.72 28.53
CA MET A 1 10.34 -16.57 28.64
C MET A 1 9.95 -15.26 27.96
N GLY A 2 9.53 -15.32 26.69
CA GLY A 2 9.32 -14.14 25.85
C GLY A 2 8.04 -13.40 26.23
N ARG A 3 8.17 -12.18 26.74
CA ARG A 3 7.07 -11.22 26.82
C ARG A 3 6.71 -10.79 25.40
N ARG A 4 5.58 -11.27 24.87
CA ARG A 4 4.82 -10.57 23.81
C ARG A 4 3.58 -9.95 24.43
N PRO A 5 3.62 -8.69 24.90
CA PRO A 5 2.43 -7.86 24.88
C PRO A 5 2.42 -7.04 23.58
N VAL A 6 1.34 -6.28 23.34
CA VAL A 6 1.23 -5.21 22.33
C VAL A 6 0.76 -5.61 20.91
N MET A 7 -0.17 -6.55 20.76
CA MET A 7 -0.96 -6.65 19.52
C MET A 7 -2.30 -5.89 19.59
N ALA A 8 -2.81 -5.58 20.79
CA ALA A 8 -4.14 -5.00 20.98
C ALA A 8 -4.16 -3.51 21.41
N ASP A 9 -3.06 -2.95 21.92
CA ASP A 9 -3.05 -1.61 22.55
C ASP A 9 -2.37 -0.51 21.70
N ASN A 10 -1.98 -0.78 20.45
CA ASN A 10 -1.38 0.24 19.60
C ASN A 10 -2.45 0.88 18.68
N PRO A 11 -2.89 2.13 18.95
CA PRO A 11 -3.90 2.80 18.14
C PRO A 11 -3.47 2.97 16.68
N ASP A 12 -2.18 3.14 16.44
CA ASP A 12 -1.62 3.28 15.10
C ASP A 12 -1.78 1.97 14.31
N LEU A 13 -1.52 0.83 14.94
CA LEU A 13 -1.67 -0.48 14.32
C LEU A 13 -3.12 -0.73 13.90
N MET A 14 -4.08 -0.40 14.77
CA MET A 14 -5.51 -0.51 14.44
C MET A 14 -5.91 0.42 13.30
N ALA A 15 -5.42 1.66 13.28
CA ALA A 15 -5.68 2.61 12.20
C ALA A 15 -5.14 2.08 10.86
N ALA A 16 -3.93 1.53 10.84
CA ALA A 16 -3.36 0.95 9.63
C ALA A 16 -4.11 -0.29 9.15
N MET A 17 -4.58 -1.15 10.06
CA MET A 17 -5.41 -2.31 9.69
C MET A 17 -6.72 -1.86 9.05
N ARG A 18 -7.39 -0.85 9.61
CA ARG A 18 -8.61 -0.28 9.02
C ARG A 18 -8.35 0.32 7.64
N LEU A 19 -7.26 1.06 7.47
CA LEU A 19 -6.90 1.61 6.17
C LEU A 19 -6.50 0.53 5.16
N LEU A 20 -5.88 -0.55 5.62
CA LEU A 20 -5.56 -1.71 4.78
C LEU A 20 -6.85 -2.39 4.30
N ASP A 21 -7.85 -2.55 5.17
CA ASP A 21 -9.14 -3.11 4.79
C ASP A 21 -9.90 -2.17 3.84
N ALA A 22 -9.89 -0.85 4.10
CA ALA A 22 -10.44 0.14 3.17
C ALA A 22 -9.75 0.10 1.78
N ALA A 23 -8.43 -0.11 1.75
CA ALA A 23 -7.71 -0.27 0.48
C ALA A 23 -8.14 -1.55 -0.26
N LYS A 24 -8.38 -2.66 0.46
CA LYS A 24 -8.94 -3.88 -0.15
C LYS A 24 -10.32 -3.66 -0.73
N ASP A 25 -11.20 -2.99 0.03
CA ASP A 25 -12.54 -2.63 -0.42
C ASP A 25 -12.49 -1.71 -1.65
N ALA A 26 -11.44 -0.89 -1.76
CA ALA A 26 -11.16 -0.06 -2.93
C ALA A 26 -10.52 -0.81 -4.12
N GLY A 27 -10.40 -2.14 -4.06
CA GLY A 27 -9.95 -3.01 -5.14
C GLY A 27 -8.46 -3.39 -5.09
N PHE A 28 -7.73 -3.06 -4.03
CA PHE A 28 -6.34 -3.52 -3.89
C PHE A 28 -6.28 -4.99 -3.45
N THR A 29 -5.56 -5.79 -4.23
CA THR A 29 -5.19 -7.16 -3.85
C THR A 29 -3.83 -7.14 -3.18
N PHE A 30 -3.76 -7.59 -1.92
CA PHE A 30 -2.51 -7.64 -1.17
C PHE A 30 -1.91 -9.05 -1.15
N GLN A 31 -0.64 -9.14 -1.51
CA GLN A 31 0.19 -10.34 -1.41
C GLN A 31 1.29 -10.12 -0.37
N ARG A 32 1.61 -11.15 0.39
CA ARG A 32 2.76 -11.15 1.29
C ARG A 32 4.01 -11.59 0.53
N LEU A 33 5.07 -10.77 0.58
CA LEU A 33 6.31 -11.01 -0.17
C LEU A 33 7.34 -11.87 0.59
N ALA A 34 7.24 -11.96 1.93
CA ALA A 34 8.09 -12.82 2.73
C ALA A 34 7.32 -13.53 3.86
N PRO A 35 7.71 -14.74 4.26
CA PRO A 35 7.05 -15.47 5.35
C PRO A 35 7.21 -14.75 6.70
N GLY A 36 6.21 -14.90 7.57
CA GLY A 36 6.16 -14.31 8.91
C GLY A 36 5.03 -13.27 9.07
N PRO A 37 4.48 -13.07 10.29
CA PRO A 37 3.31 -12.24 10.54
C PRO A 37 3.50 -10.75 10.20
N ASP A 38 4.75 -10.27 10.27
CA ASP A 38 5.14 -8.88 9.95
C ASP A 38 5.89 -8.76 8.62
N GLY A 39 5.86 -9.82 7.80
CA GLY A 39 6.48 -9.81 6.48
C GLY A 39 5.90 -8.71 5.57
N PRO A 40 6.70 -8.15 4.65
CA PRO A 40 6.28 -7.08 3.76
C PRO A 40 5.06 -7.47 2.93
N LEU A 41 4.16 -6.51 2.71
CA LEU A 41 2.97 -6.65 1.89
C LEU A 41 3.12 -5.82 0.61
N ARG A 42 2.63 -6.36 -0.50
CA ARG A 42 2.48 -5.66 -1.77
C ARG A 42 1.01 -5.64 -2.16
N GLY A 43 0.41 -4.46 -2.21
CA GLY A 43 -0.91 -4.22 -2.75
C GLY A 43 -0.83 -3.87 -4.23
N MET A 44 -1.69 -4.44 -5.06
CA MET A 44 -1.86 -4.02 -6.44
C MET A 44 -3.33 -3.78 -6.75
N ARG A 45 -3.62 -2.70 -7.46
CA ARG A 45 -4.94 -2.42 -8.04
C ARG A 45 -4.73 -2.02 -9.50
N GLU A 46 -5.44 -2.69 -10.38
CA GLU A 46 -5.42 -2.38 -11.81
C GLU A 46 -6.80 -1.94 -12.24
N SER A 47 -6.86 -0.80 -12.93
CA SER A 47 -8.05 -0.28 -13.58
C SER A 47 -7.78 -0.10 -15.07
N ILE A 48 -8.78 0.40 -15.80
CA ILE A 48 -8.62 0.72 -17.22
C ILE A 48 -7.52 1.78 -17.38
N ALA A 49 -7.53 2.83 -16.56
CA ALA A 49 -6.62 3.96 -16.69
C ALA A 49 -5.31 3.84 -15.89
N TRP A 50 -5.32 3.11 -14.77
CA TRP A 50 -4.25 3.13 -13.78
C TRP A 50 -3.78 1.74 -13.37
N GLN A 51 -2.48 1.65 -13.07
CA GLN A 51 -1.88 0.56 -12.31
C GLN A 51 -1.31 1.17 -11.03
N ASP A 52 -1.95 0.85 -9.91
CA ASP A 52 -1.56 1.30 -8.59
C ASP A 52 -0.85 0.16 -7.85
N GLU A 53 0.28 0.48 -7.23
CA GLU A 53 1.09 -0.44 -6.44
C GLU A 53 1.37 0.18 -5.07
N ILE A 54 1.23 -0.62 -4.02
CA ILE A 54 1.56 -0.26 -2.64
C ILE A 54 2.58 -1.27 -2.14
N TYR A 55 3.68 -0.81 -1.58
CA TYR A 55 4.63 -1.63 -0.85
C TYR A 55 4.65 -1.20 0.62
N LEU A 56 4.39 -2.15 1.51
CA LEU A 56 4.43 -1.98 2.96
C LEU A 56 5.55 -2.86 3.51
N GLY A 57 6.68 -2.25 3.89
CA GLY A 57 7.85 -2.94 4.43
C GLY A 57 7.72 -3.41 5.89
N GLY A 58 6.56 -3.20 6.51
CA GLY A 58 6.34 -3.20 7.96
C GLY A 58 6.17 -1.77 8.50
N PHE A 59 5.62 -1.62 9.71
CA PHE A 59 5.22 -0.33 10.27
C PHE A 59 6.35 0.72 10.37
N ALA A 60 7.60 0.25 10.49
CA ALA A 60 8.79 1.09 10.67
C ALA A 60 9.71 1.15 9.44
N ASN A 61 9.41 0.42 8.36
CA ASN A 61 10.29 0.33 7.19
C ASN A 61 9.66 1.05 5.99
N ALA A 62 10.52 1.67 5.17
CA ALA A 62 10.21 2.47 3.99
C ALA A 62 9.02 1.94 3.14
N CYS A 63 7.82 2.39 3.48
CA CYS A 63 6.62 2.11 2.71
C CYS A 63 6.54 3.10 1.56
N HIS A 64 5.98 2.66 0.44
CA HIS A 64 5.73 3.54 -0.67
C HIS A 64 4.52 3.09 -1.47
N ALA A 65 3.88 4.02 -2.16
CA ALA A 65 2.89 3.72 -3.18
C ALA A 65 3.27 4.41 -4.49
N THR A 66 3.05 3.72 -5.61
CA THR A 66 3.19 4.29 -6.95
C THR A 66 1.91 4.12 -7.74
N ARG A 67 1.48 5.19 -8.41
CA ARG A 67 0.39 5.18 -9.39
C ARG A 67 1.00 5.41 -10.75
N ARG A 68 0.69 4.51 -11.67
CA ARG A 68 1.20 4.52 -13.04
C ARG A 68 0.04 4.58 -14.01
N ARG A 69 0.13 5.44 -15.02
CA ARG A 69 -0.92 5.51 -16.05
C ARG A 69 -0.73 4.39 -17.06
N ARG A 70 -1.76 3.56 -17.27
CA ARG A 70 -1.74 2.46 -18.24
C ARG A 70 -1.78 2.97 -19.69
N TRP A 71 -2.43 4.11 -19.91
CA TRP A 71 -2.49 4.81 -21.19
C TRP A 71 -1.69 6.10 -21.12
N SER A 72 -0.38 5.99 -21.31
CA SER A 72 0.43 7.12 -21.69
C SER A 72 1.16 6.75 -22.96
N LEU A 73 1.25 7.71 -23.88
CA LEU A 73 1.97 7.62 -25.16
C LEU A 73 3.21 6.72 -25.00
N ILE A 74 3.41 5.78 -25.93
CA ILE A 74 4.52 4.81 -25.94
C ILE A 74 5.83 5.50 -25.51
N VAL A 75 6.22 5.33 -24.24
CA VAL A 75 7.52 5.77 -23.72
C VAL A 75 8.42 4.54 -23.68
N PRO A 76 9.56 4.51 -24.37
CA PRO A 76 10.50 3.41 -24.21
C PRO A 76 11.01 3.40 -22.75
N GLY A 77 10.64 2.37 -21.97
CA GLY A 77 11.08 2.20 -20.58
C GLY A 77 10.01 1.80 -19.55
N GLY A 78 8.71 1.81 -19.91
CA GLY A 78 7.62 1.35 -19.03
C GLY A 78 6.48 2.37 -18.88
N LEU A 79 5.50 2.07 -18.02
CA LEU A 79 4.40 3.01 -17.72
C LEU A 79 4.95 4.18 -16.89
N PRO A 80 4.69 5.44 -17.26
CA PRO A 80 5.16 6.58 -16.48
C PRO A 80 4.51 6.57 -15.09
N VAL A 81 5.36 6.67 -14.06
CA VAL A 81 4.91 6.91 -12.68
C VAL A 81 4.38 8.34 -12.63
N THR A 82 3.09 8.49 -12.39
CA THR A 82 2.44 9.80 -12.33
C THR A 82 2.42 10.34 -10.91
N GLN A 83 2.29 9.45 -9.91
CA GLN A 83 2.37 9.81 -8.50
C GLN A 83 3.19 8.76 -7.75
N ARG A 84 4.00 9.24 -6.82
CA ARG A 84 4.75 8.42 -5.86
C ARG A 84 4.63 9.04 -4.48
N VAL A 85 4.34 8.20 -3.50
CA VAL A 85 4.26 8.57 -2.08
C VAL A 85 5.24 7.67 -1.34
N ASP A 86 6.15 8.25 -0.56
CA ASP A 86 7.08 7.52 0.31
C ASP A 86 6.81 7.94 1.76
N GLY A 87 6.87 7.00 2.70
CA GLY A 87 6.64 7.31 4.12
C GLY A 87 6.39 6.10 5.00
N GLY A 88 5.78 6.34 6.16
CA GLY A 88 5.28 5.27 7.03
C GLY A 88 4.01 4.62 6.47
N ALA A 89 3.67 3.44 6.98
CA ALA A 89 2.51 2.66 6.52
C ALA A 89 1.20 3.47 6.59
N LEU A 90 0.99 4.23 7.67
CA LEU A 90 -0.19 5.09 7.83
C LEU A 90 -0.26 6.18 6.77
N THR A 91 0.83 6.90 6.53
CA THR A 91 0.89 7.97 5.53
C THR A 91 0.60 7.42 4.14
N VAL A 92 1.22 6.30 3.77
CA VAL A 92 1.04 5.69 2.45
C VAL A 92 -0.40 5.20 2.27
N LEU A 93 -0.93 4.45 3.23
CA LEU A 93 -2.30 3.92 3.14
C LEU A 93 -3.35 5.03 3.16
N HIS A 94 -3.17 6.05 4.01
CA HIS A 94 -4.09 7.18 4.08
C HIS A 94 -4.14 7.94 2.75
N THR A 95 -2.99 8.24 2.15
CA THR A 95 -2.94 8.93 0.86
C THR A 95 -3.59 8.10 -0.22
N VAL A 96 -3.33 6.79 -0.30
CA VAL A 96 -3.94 5.94 -1.34
C VAL A 96 -5.45 5.83 -1.15
N VAL A 97 -5.94 5.64 0.07
CA VAL A 97 -7.39 5.54 0.32
C VAL A 97 -8.10 6.87 0.07
N SER A 98 -7.48 8.00 0.40
CA SER A 98 -8.12 9.32 0.32
C SER A 98 -7.98 10.00 -1.04
N ASP A 99 -6.80 9.90 -1.66
CA ASP A 99 -6.44 10.66 -2.88
C ASP A 99 -6.63 9.80 -4.14
N TRP A 100 -6.47 8.48 -4.03
CA TRP A 100 -6.54 7.58 -5.18
C TRP A 100 -7.92 6.94 -5.27
N GLY A 101 -8.91 7.79 -5.59
CA GLY A 101 -10.31 7.41 -5.78
C GLY A 101 -10.50 6.24 -6.76
N ILE A 102 -11.63 5.54 -6.57
CA ILE A 102 -12.15 4.55 -7.50
C ILE A 102 -12.81 5.34 -8.65
N GLU A 103 -12.22 5.29 -9.84
CA GLU A 103 -12.89 5.69 -11.08
C GLU A 103 -13.78 4.58 -11.62
#